data_AF-A0A2P8DCI8-F1
#
_entry.id   AF-A0A2P8DCI8-F1
#
_cell.length_a   1.000
_cell.length_b   1.000
_cell.length_c   1.000
_cell.angle_alpha   90.00
_cell.angle_beta   90.00
_cell.angle_gamma   90.00
#
_symmetry.space_group_name_H-M   'P 1'
#
loop_
_entity.id
_entity.type
_entity.pdbx_description
1 polymer ?
#
loop_
_entity_poly.entity_id
_entity_poly.type
_entity_poly.pdbx_seq_one_letter_code
_entity_poly.pdbx_strand_id
1 'polypeptide(L)'
;MRNILWLLALLGAGWQAQAQVQSSCQSTAVLQTLYGKDIAHMALVYLYDMNLPDTALIDIPQPYIDSVERAMAAVFNLDNQLEADSVMRRHCIRQDRRIEPQHLSGARNGVFLRVKIDTSKTWTNGWSSLNAVTGYAALDGLMAHYNFWVENYTGVAGSLYDHSATIRTDRIINAKAFADSLSKLEGIQHVWYVPAAGDGNYIHYGCDNGVAYLLFRLGWADCPLGCTAEKLWYYRVDTQCRVTLDSVKTFPAPGTYPVPSNCGITGFRDPQQDIAVSVYPNPTTGGVLLQTSGNKSYDYKLLDQQGRVLLKGRVNGKETLRLDAYAKGIYLLRLSDAGGKGRSEKILLQ
;
A
#
# COMPACT_ATOMS: atom_id res chain seq x y z
N MET A 1 -38.77 19.59 -47.13
CA MET A 1 -37.90 18.54 -46.56
C MET A 1 -36.44 19.02 -46.44
N ARG A 2 -36.17 20.09 -45.67
CA ARG A 2 -34.79 20.64 -45.50
C ARG A 2 -34.42 20.94 -44.04
N ASN A 3 -35.32 20.63 -43.09
CA ASN A 3 -35.15 20.93 -41.67
C ASN A 3 -34.97 19.68 -40.78
N ILE A 4 -34.93 18.48 -41.35
CA ILE A 4 -34.76 17.22 -40.59
C ILE A 4 -33.28 16.78 -40.52
N LEU A 5 -32.40 17.33 -41.36
CA LEU A 5 -30.98 16.94 -41.37
C LEU A 5 -30.12 17.58 -40.26
N TRP A 6 -30.59 18.64 -39.57
CA TRP A 6 -29.82 19.27 -38.48
C TRP A 6 -30.02 18.61 -37.11
N LEU A 7 -31.09 17.82 -36.92
CA LEU A 7 -31.36 17.10 -35.67
C LEU A 7 -30.57 15.78 -35.54
N LEU A 8 -30.01 15.26 -36.64
CA LEU A 8 -29.19 14.04 -36.63
C LEU A 8 -27.68 14.31 -36.47
N ALA A 9 -27.23 15.57 -36.61
CA ALA A 9 -25.82 15.96 -36.42
C ALA A 9 -25.45 16.28 -34.95
N LEU A 10 -26.43 16.39 -34.05
CA LEU A 10 -26.23 16.67 -32.62
C LEU A 10 -26.14 15.41 -31.75
N LEU A 11 -26.26 14.21 -32.33
CA LEU A 11 -26.19 12.93 -31.61
C LEU A 11 -24.81 12.24 -31.69
N GLY A 12 -23.83 12.83 -32.38
CA GLY A 12 -22.52 12.20 -32.64
C GLY A 12 -21.38 12.59 -31.71
N ALA A 13 -21.53 13.63 -30.89
CA ALA A 13 -20.50 14.07 -29.94
C ALA A 13 -20.83 13.60 -28.52
N GLY A 14 -21.07 12.30 -28.35
CA GLY A 14 -20.97 11.67 -27.05
C GLY A 14 -19.50 11.67 -26.66
N TRP A 15 -19.02 12.79 -26.07
CA TRP A 15 -17.73 12.82 -25.41
C TRP A 15 -17.76 11.68 -24.40
N GLN A 16 -16.94 10.64 -24.62
CA GLN A 16 -16.62 9.70 -23.58
C GLN A 16 -15.84 10.50 -22.54
N ALA A 17 -16.57 11.21 -21.67
CA ALA A 17 -16.01 11.80 -20.49
C ALA A 17 -15.39 10.62 -19.73
N GLN A 18 -14.05 10.55 -19.73
CA GLN A 18 -13.35 9.61 -18.87
C GLN A 18 -13.86 9.88 -17.47
N ALA A 19 -14.54 8.89 -16.88
CA ALA A 19 -15.24 9.07 -15.63
C ALA A 19 -14.21 9.38 -14.54
N GLN A 20 -14.13 10.65 -14.14
CA GLN A 20 -13.38 11.06 -12.96
C GLN A 20 -14.22 10.74 -11.73
N VAL A 21 -13.61 10.10 -10.74
CA VAL A 21 -14.27 9.73 -9.49
C VAL A 21 -13.61 10.46 -8.34
N GLN A 22 -14.40 11.17 -7.54
CA GLN A 22 -13.92 11.80 -6.32
C GLN A 22 -13.51 10.71 -5.32
N SER A 23 -12.28 10.80 -4.81
CA SER A 23 -11.77 9.91 -3.75
C SER A 23 -11.29 10.72 -2.54
N SER A 24 -10.62 10.05 -1.60
CA SER A 24 -9.90 10.64 -0.49
C SER A 24 -8.41 10.33 -0.62
N CYS A 25 -7.56 11.35 -0.58
CA CYS A 25 -6.11 11.13 -0.44
C CYS A 25 -5.65 10.93 1.00
N GLN A 26 -6.57 10.86 1.97
CA GLN A 26 -6.20 10.59 3.35
C GLN A 26 -5.75 9.14 3.47
N SER A 27 -4.51 8.97 3.90
CA SER A 27 -3.94 7.66 4.14
C SER A 27 -4.60 6.96 5.33
N THR A 28 -4.56 5.64 5.31
CA THR A 28 -5.11 4.78 6.36
C THR A 28 -4.01 3.91 6.93
N ALA A 29 -4.18 3.47 8.19
CA ALA A 29 -3.25 2.52 8.81
C ALA A 29 -3.12 1.21 7.99
N VAL A 30 -4.21 0.78 7.33
CA VAL A 30 -4.20 -0.40 6.46
C VAL A 30 -3.33 -0.18 5.23
N LEU A 31 -3.48 0.96 4.55
CA LEU A 31 -2.62 1.32 3.41
C LEU A 31 -1.16 1.37 3.86
N GLN A 32 -0.86 1.99 4.99
CA GLN A 32 0.52 2.09 5.48
C GLN A 32 1.13 0.74 5.86
N THR A 33 0.38 -0.09 6.58
CA THR A 33 0.83 -1.43 6.98
C THR A 33 1.10 -2.29 5.76
N LEU A 34 0.23 -2.21 4.76
CA LEU A 34 0.39 -2.98 3.54
C LEU A 34 1.49 -2.34 2.69
N TYR A 35 1.31 -1.12 2.21
CA TYR A 35 2.07 -0.49 1.13
C TYR A 35 3.17 0.50 1.57
N GLY A 36 3.42 0.70 2.86
CA GLY A 36 4.39 1.72 3.32
C GLY A 36 5.78 1.55 2.73
N LYS A 37 6.24 0.30 2.55
CA LYS A 37 7.52 0.01 1.88
C LYS A 37 7.49 0.32 0.38
N ASP A 38 6.39 0.00 -0.31
CA ASP A 38 6.23 0.32 -1.73
C ASP A 38 6.17 1.83 -1.97
N ILE A 39 5.50 2.56 -1.08
CA ILE A 39 5.41 4.03 -1.10
C ILE A 39 6.80 4.65 -0.97
N ALA A 40 7.58 4.23 0.03
CA ALA A 40 8.95 4.71 0.22
C ALA A 40 9.83 4.37 -1.00
N HIS A 41 9.69 3.15 -1.54
CA HIS A 41 10.44 2.74 -2.70
C HIS A 41 10.11 3.56 -3.95
N MET A 42 8.83 3.79 -4.23
CA MET A 42 8.38 4.65 -5.33
C MET A 42 8.88 6.09 -5.19
N ALA A 43 8.90 6.63 -3.97
CA ALA A 43 9.46 7.96 -3.71
C ALA A 43 10.94 8.02 -4.07
N LEU A 44 11.71 6.98 -3.71
CA LEU A 44 13.12 6.89 -4.05
C LEU A 44 13.36 6.73 -5.57
N VAL A 45 12.58 5.89 -6.25
CA VAL A 45 12.60 5.76 -7.72
C VAL A 45 12.35 7.12 -8.38
N TYR A 46 11.34 7.85 -7.92
CA TYR A 46 11.01 9.18 -8.42
C TYR A 46 12.17 10.19 -8.27
N LEU A 47 12.90 10.15 -7.14
CA LEU A 47 14.10 10.99 -6.96
C LEU A 47 15.15 10.74 -8.06
N TYR A 48 15.38 9.48 -8.42
CA TYR A 48 16.33 9.09 -9.45
C TYR A 48 15.83 9.42 -10.86
N ASP A 49 14.58 9.09 -11.18
CA ASP A 49 14.00 9.33 -12.50
C ASP A 49 13.98 10.83 -12.85
N MET A 50 13.78 11.68 -11.83
CA MET A 50 13.76 13.14 -11.98
C MET A 50 15.14 13.80 -11.76
N ASN A 51 16.19 13.00 -11.52
CA ASN A 51 17.55 13.47 -11.25
C ASN A 51 17.61 14.55 -10.16
N LEU A 52 16.89 14.33 -9.06
CA LEU A 52 16.80 15.28 -7.95
C LEU A 52 18.07 15.24 -7.08
N PRO A 53 18.50 16.37 -6.50
CA PRO A 53 19.72 16.45 -5.69
C PRO A 53 19.64 15.60 -4.41
N ASP A 54 18.43 15.32 -3.93
CA ASP A 54 18.18 14.52 -2.72
C ASP A 54 18.55 13.03 -2.88
N THR A 55 18.92 12.60 -4.10
CA THR A 55 19.55 11.28 -4.33
C THR A 55 20.89 11.10 -3.61
N ALA A 56 21.46 12.15 -3.01
CA ALA A 56 22.63 12.09 -2.15
C ALA A 56 22.31 11.76 -0.67
N LEU A 57 21.05 11.83 -0.26
CA LEU A 57 20.61 11.56 1.11
C LEU A 57 20.34 10.07 1.31
N ILE A 58 20.71 9.53 2.48
CA ILE A 58 20.41 8.14 2.84
C ILE A 58 18.92 7.98 3.15
N ASP A 59 18.37 8.85 3.99
CA ASP A 59 16.94 8.90 4.27
C ASP A 59 16.20 9.59 3.12
N ILE A 60 15.09 9.00 2.72
CA ILE A 60 14.21 9.53 1.67
C ILE A 60 13.45 10.71 2.28
N PRO A 61 13.52 11.92 1.71
CA PRO A 61 12.85 13.06 2.33
C PRO A 61 11.33 12.86 2.39
N GLN A 62 10.76 13.15 3.56
CA GLN A 62 9.35 12.93 3.86
C GLN A 62 8.38 13.54 2.82
N PRO A 63 8.62 14.74 2.24
CA PRO A 63 7.71 15.29 1.24
C PRO A 63 7.49 14.40 0.00
N TYR A 64 8.49 13.62 -0.41
CA TYR A 64 8.34 12.69 -1.53
C TYR A 64 7.53 11.46 -1.12
N ILE A 65 7.74 10.95 0.09
CA ILE A 65 6.95 9.86 0.68
C ILE A 65 5.48 10.29 0.77
N ASP A 66 5.22 11.46 1.34
CA ASP A 66 3.87 12.02 1.51
C ASP A 66 3.15 12.19 0.17
N SER A 67 3.88 12.64 -0.87
CA SER A 67 3.30 12.84 -2.20
C SER A 67 2.87 11.52 -2.85
N VAL A 68 3.70 10.47 -2.74
CA VAL A 68 3.38 9.13 -3.24
C VAL A 68 2.24 8.51 -2.42
N GLU A 69 2.30 8.63 -1.10
CA GLU A 69 1.27 8.15 -0.18
C GLU A 69 -0.10 8.74 -0.50
N ARG A 70 -0.15 10.06 -0.71
CA ARG A 70 -1.36 10.79 -1.09
C ARG A 70 -1.99 10.23 -2.36
N ALA A 71 -1.20 9.96 -3.39
CA ALA A 71 -1.67 9.40 -4.65
C ALA A 71 -2.16 7.94 -4.49
N MET A 72 -1.38 7.12 -3.77
CA MET A 72 -1.74 5.73 -3.47
C MET A 72 -3.02 5.64 -2.65
N ALA A 73 -3.20 6.52 -1.67
CA ALA A 73 -4.42 6.61 -0.87
C ALA A 73 -5.65 6.93 -1.72
N ALA A 74 -5.52 7.84 -2.69
CA ALA A 74 -6.61 8.17 -3.60
C ALA A 74 -7.09 6.95 -4.39
N VAL A 75 -6.18 6.13 -4.93
CA VAL A 75 -6.55 4.89 -5.64
C VAL A 75 -7.09 3.83 -4.67
N PHE A 76 -6.42 3.64 -3.53
CA PHE A 76 -6.81 2.65 -2.52
C PHE A 76 -8.23 2.88 -1.97
N ASN A 77 -8.63 4.15 -1.84
CA ASN A 77 -9.92 4.55 -1.29
C ASN A 77 -11.10 4.46 -2.27
N LEU A 78 -10.87 4.17 -3.56
CA LEU A 78 -11.92 3.96 -4.58
C LEU A 78 -12.67 2.64 -4.45
N ASP A 79 -12.17 1.70 -3.65
CA ASP A 79 -12.78 0.39 -3.46
C ASP A 79 -12.87 -0.41 -4.78
N ASN A 80 -14.08 -0.63 -5.31
CA ASN A 80 -14.36 -1.38 -6.52
C ASN A 80 -14.56 -0.49 -7.75
N GLN A 81 -14.36 0.83 -7.60
CA GLN A 81 -14.46 1.77 -8.71
C GLN A 81 -13.15 1.80 -9.48
N LEU A 82 -13.25 2.03 -10.80
CA LEU A 82 -12.11 2.21 -11.69
C LEU A 82 -11.07 1.08 -11.58
N GLU A 83 -11.49 -0.18 -11.40
CA GLU A 83 -10.59 -1.34 -11.26
C GLU A 83 -9.59 -1.23 -10.08
N ALA A 84 -9.84 -0.36 -9.10
CA ALA A 84 -8.96 -0.20 -7.95
C ALA A 84 -8.88 -1.49 -7.10
N ASP A 85 -9.96 -2.28 -7.05
CA ASP A 85 -10.00 -3.58 -6.40
C ASP A 85 -9.10 -4.59 -7.11
N SER A 86 -9.06 -4.57 -8.44
CA SER A 86 -8.18 -5.42 -9.25
C SER A 86 -6.72 -5.23 -8.82
N VAL A 87 -6.25 -3.98 -8.72
CA VAL A 87 -4.84 -3.70 -8.40
C VAL A 87 -4.53 -3.80 -6.90
N MET A 88 -5.41 -3.34 -6.01
CA MET A 88 -5.11 -3.27 -4.57
C MET A 88 -5.52 -4.50 -3.78
N ARG A 89 -6.59 -5.20 -4.19
CA ARG A 89 -7.23 -6.24 -3.34
C ARG A 89 -7.20 -7.62 -3.96
N ARG A 90 -7.52 -7.73 -5.26
CA ARG A 90 -7.64 -9.00 -5.97
C ARG A 90 -6.27 -9.54 -6.33
N HIS A 91 -5.44 -8.74 -7.00
CA HIS A 91 -4.08 -9.15 -7.37
C HIS A 91 -3.02 -8.64 -6.40
N CYS A 92 -3.35 -7.61 -5.62
CA CYS A 92 -2.47 -7.00 -4.63
C CYS A 92 -1.11 -6.68 -5.25
N ILE A 93 -1.15 -5.92 -6.32
CA ILE A 93 0.05 -5.53 -7.05
C ILE A 93 0.93 -4.78 -6.06
N ARG A 94 2.14 -5.31 -5.85
CA ARG A 94 3.18 -4.75 -4.99
C ARG A 94 4.41 -4.47 -5.82
N GLN A 95 5.32 -3.68 -5.26
CA GLN A 95 6.68 -3.60 -5.75
C GLN A 95 7.38 -4.94 -5.51
N ASP A 96 7.38 -5.79 -6.54
CA ASP A 96 8.30 -6.92 -6.59
C ASP A 96 9.69 -6.43 -7.02
N ARG A 97 10.61 -7.39 -7.05
CA ARG A 97 11.97 -7.23 -7.54
C ARG A 97 11.93 -6.80 -9.01
N ARG A 98 11.96 -5.49 -9.26
CA ARG A 98 12.30 -4.95 -10.58
C ARG A 98 13.81 -4.88 -10.69
N ILE A 99 14.36 -5.27 -11.84
CA ILE A 99 15.69 -4.83 -12.27
C ILE A 99 15.60 -3.32 -12.49
N GLU A 100 15.68 -2.58 -11.41
CA GLU A 100 15.96 -1.15 -11.47
C GLU A 100 17.46 -0.96 -11.70
N PRO A 101 17.88 0.23 -12.18
CA PRO A 101 19.29 0.59 -12.20
C PRO A 101 19.93 0.26 -10.86
N GLN A 102 21.23 -0.01 -10.89
CA GLN A 102 22.07 -0.65 -9.87
C GLN A 102 22.06 0.00 -8.46
N HIS A 103 21.15 0.92 -8.18
CA HIS A 103 21.08 1.79 -7.02
C HIS A 103 19.94 1.42 -6.06
N LEU A 104 19.00 0.57 -6.48
CA LEU A 104 17.78 0.25 -5.73
C LEU A 104 17.77 -1.23 -5.35
N SER A 105 18.60 -1.60 -4.38
CA SER A 105 18.56 -2.98 -3.86
C SER A 105 17.25 -3.21 -3.10
N GLY A 106 16.52 -4.25 -3.48
CA GLY A 106 15.69 -5.01 -2.54
C GLY A 106 14.23 -4.57 -2.32
N ALA A 107 13.65 -3.69 -3.13
CA ALA A 107 12.20 -3.42 -3.20
C ALA A 107 11.51 -3.46 -1.81
N ARG A 108 10.42 -4.22 -1.64
CA ARG A 108 9.72 -4.38 -0.35
C ARG A 108 10.49 -5.11 0.75
N ASN A 109 11.60 -5.76 0.43
CA ASN A 109 12.35 -6.61 1.37
C ASN A 109 13.46 -5.85 2.10
N GLY A 110 13.58 -4.53 1.88
CA GLY A 110 14.63 -3.72 2.48
C GLY A 110 15.88 -3.64 1.60
N VAL A 111 17.01 -3.26 2.19
CA VAL A 111 18.27 -3.05 1.49
C VAL A 111 19.24 -4.20 1.73
N PHE A 112 19.91 -4.64 0.67
CA PHE A 112 20.84 -5.78 0.67
C PHE A 112 22.14 -5.36 -0.02
N LEU A 113 23.22 -5.32 0.74
CA LEU A 113 24.53 -4.93 0.25
C LEU A 113 25.55 -6.03 0.51
N ARG A 114 26.47 -6.21 -0.42
CA ARG A 114 27.67 -7.03 -0.20
C ARG A 114 28.85 -6.11 -0.06
N VAL A 115 29.67 -6.32 0.96
CA VAL A 115 30.73 -5.40 1.37
C VAL A 115 32.03 -6.18 1.47
N LYS A 116 33.01 -5.86 0.64
CA LYS A 116 34.36 -6.40 0.77
C LYS A 116 35.15 -5.61 1.78
N ILE A 117 35.84 -6.32 2.66
CA ILE A 117 36.56 -5.73 3.78
C ILE A 117 38.04 -6.09 3.76
N ASP A 118 38.86 -5.20 4.32
CA ASP A 118 40.28 -5.40 4.56
C ASP A 118 40.48 -6.18 5.88
N THR A 119 40.81 -7.47 5.75
CA THR A 119 40.99 -8.37 6.88
C THR A 119 42.19 -8.04 7.77
N SER A 120 43.04 -7.07 7.40
CA SER A 120 44.07 -6.55 8.30
C SER A 120 43.48 -5.70 9.44
N LYS A 121 42.24 -5.21 9.30
CA LYS A 121 41.57 -4.40 10.33
C LYS A 121 40.91 -5.30 11.37
N THR A 122 41.21 -5.07 12.64
CA THR A 122 40.74 -5.92 13.76
C THR A 122 39.22 -5.99 13.88
N TRP A 123 38.50 -4.93 13.52
CA TRP A 123 37.04 -4.87 13.57
C TRP A 123 36.37 -5.90 12.65
N THR A 124 37.03 -6.31 11.56
CA THR A 124 36.47 -7.25 10.58
C THR A 124 36.21 -8.65 11.14
N ASN A 125 36.88 -9.01 12.25
CA ASN A 125 36.62 -10.24 12.98
C ASN A 125 35.17 -10.31 13.48
N GLY A 126 34.58 -9.17 13.85
CA GLY A 126 33.16 -9.08 14.24
C GLY A 126 32.24 -9.54 13.12
N TRP A 127 32.42 -9.01 11.90
CA TRP A 127 31.63 -9.39 10.74
C TRP A 127 31.85 -10.84 10.30
N SER A 128 33.07 -11.36 10.41
CA SER A 128 33.34 -12.79 10.14
C SER A 128 32.60 -13.73 11.11
N SER A 129 32.25 -13.22 12.29
CA SER A 129 31.44 -13.91 13.31
C SER A 129 29.96 -13.52 13.27
N LEU A 130 29.52 -12.85 12.19
CA LEU A 130 28.16 -12.33 11.98
C LEU A 130 27.69 -11.33 13.06
N ASN A 131 28.62 -10.67 13.75
CA ASN A 131 28.32 -9.63 14.71
C ASN A 131 28.40 -8.25 14.05
N ALA A 132 27.29 -7.51 14.05
CA ALA A 132 27.24 -6.15 13.49
C ALA A 132 27.97 -5.10 14.35
N VAL A 133 28.17 -5.37 15.63
CA VAL A 133 28.91 -4.49 16.56
C VAL A 133 30.36 -4.95 16.65
N THR A 134 31.26 -4.13 16.12
CA THR A 134 32.64 -4.51 15.84
C THR A 134 33.68 -3.83 16.73
N GLY A 135 33.26 -2.80 17.47
CA GLY A 135 34.14 -1.89 18.21
C GLY A 135 34.65 -0.73 17.37
N TYR A 136 34.36 -0.70 16.07
CA TYR A 136 34.65 0.43 15.21
C TYR A 136 33.48 1.42 15.23
N ALA A 137 33.55 2.41 16.13
CA ALA A 137 32.43 3.29 16.48
C ALA A 137 31.73 3.96 15.27
N ALA A 138 32.47 4.37 14.23
CA ALA A 138 31.88 4.98 13.03
C ALA A 138 31.02 3.99 12.22
N LEU A 139 31.51 2.76 12.05
CA LEU A 139 30.77 1.68 11.40
C LEU A 139 29.57 1.24 12.25
N ASP A 140 29.80 1.01 13.54
CA ASP A 140 28.77 0.53 14.46
C ASP A 140 27.62 1.54 14.58
N GLY A 141 27.93 2.84 14.65
CA GLY A 141 26.94 3.91 14.66
C GLY A 141 26.11 3.96 13.38
N LEU A 142 26.74 3.84 12.21
CA LEU A 142 26.06 3.85 10.92
C LEU A 142 25.15 2.62 10.76
N MET A 143 25.66 1.43 11.10
CA MET A 143 24.91 0.18 11.04
C MET A 143 23.71 0.20 12.00
N ALA A 144 23.91 0.65 13.24
CA ALA A 144 22.86 0.74 14.25
C ALA A 144 21.77 1.74 13.88
N HIS A 145 22.14 2.93 13.37
CA HIS A 145 21.16 3.97 13.01
C HIS A 145 20.15 3.50 11.94
N TYR A 146 20.60 2.66 11.01
CA TYR A 146 19.77 2.11 9.94
C TYR A 146 19.33 0.66 10.20
N ASN A 147 19.55 0.13 11.40
CA ASN A 147 19.20 -1.24 11.81
C ASN A 147 19.74 -2.31 10.84
N PHE A 148 20.99 -2.16 10.40
CA PHE A 148 21.65 -3.20 9.61
C PHE A 148 22.17 -4.33 10.49
N TRP A 149 22.09 -5.55 9.97
CA TRP A 149 22.76 -6.72 10.51
C TRP A 149 23.61 -7.43 9.45
N VAL A 150 24.55 -8.26 9.89
CA VAL A 150 25.34 -9.12 9.01
C VAL A 150 24.58 -10.42 8.79
N GLU A 151 24.11 -10.65 7.55
CA GLU A 151 23.35 -11.85 7.19
C GLU A 151 24.28 -13.03 6.87
N ASN A 152 25.42 -12.78 6.23
CA ASN A 152 26.37 -13.81 5.83
C ASN A 152 27.80 -13.23 5.71
N TYR A 153 28.80 -14.09 5.78
CA TYR A 153 30.21 -13.77 5.51
C TYR A 153 30.85 -14.84 4.62
N THR A 154 31.59 -14.42 3.58
CA THR A 154 32.33 -15.29 2.66
C THR A 154 33.83 -15.02 2.82
N GLY A 155 34.56 -15.98 3.39
CA GLY A 155 36.02 -15.89 3.62
C GLY A 155 36.87 -16.74 2.67
N VAL A 156 36.33 -17.10 1.50
CA VAL A 156 37.02 -17.99 0.56
C VAL A 156 37.94 -17.19 -0.35
N ALA A 157 39.25 -17.35 -0.10
CA ALA A 157 40.32 -16.77 -0.89
C ALA A 157 40.17 -17.10 -2.38
N GLY A 158 40.35 -16.09 -3.24
CA GLY A 158 40.34 -16.26 -4.71
C GLY A 158 38.95 -16.30 -5.36
N SER A 159 37.86 -16.12 -4.61
CA SER A 159 36.54 -15.87 -5.20
C SER A 159 36.35 -14.38 -5.54
N LEU A 160 35.42 -14.06 -6.45
CA LEU A 160 34.99 -12.67 -6.69
C LEU A 160 34.47 -11.97 -5.43
N TYR A 161 34.09 -12.75 -4.41
CA TYR A 161 33.48 -12.31 -3.16
C TYR A 161 34.37 -12.62 -1.95
N ASP A 162 35.67 -12.74 -2.18
CA ASP A 162 36.64 -12.99 -1.12
C ASP A 162 36.58 -11.91 -0.03
N HIS A 163 36.57 -12.37 1.21
CA HIS A 163 36.40 -11.58 2.42
C HIS A 163 35.27 -10.55 2.32
N SER A 164 34.06 -11.01 1.97
CA SER A 164 32.88 -10.15 1.88
C SER A 164 31.78 -10.51 2.88
N ALA A 165 31.17 -9.50 3.47
CA ALA A 165 29.97 -9.62 4.27
C ALA A 165 28.73 -9.24 3.45
N THR A 166 27.64 -9.95 3.63
CA THR A 166 26.32 -9.49 3.19
C THR A 166 25.64 -8.84 4.38
N ILE A 167 25.30 -7.55 4.25
CA ILE A 167 24.57 -6.79 5.26
C ILE A 167 23.17 -6.47 4.76
N ARG A 168 22.22 -6.44 5.69
CA ARG A 168 20.80 -6.26 5.39
C ARG A 168 20.11 -5.36 6.40
N THR A 169 19.12 -4.60 5.94
CA THR A 169 18.13 -3.90 6.77
C THR A 169 16.74 -4.10 6.17
N ASP A 170 15.69 -4.09 6.99
CA ASP A 170 14.30 -4.13 6.51
C ASP A 170 13.75 -2.74 6.15
N ARG A 171 14.52 -1.67 6.41
CA ARG A 171 14.17 -0.30 6.07
C ARG A 171 14.29 -0.07 4.56
N ILE A 172 13.42 0.78 4.03
CA ILE A 172 13.57 1.34 2.69
C ILE A 172 14.34 2.65 2.83
N ILE A 173 15.56 2.65 2.35
CA ILE A 173 16.47 3.80 2.33
C ILE A 173 17.15 3.88 0.98
N ASN A 174 17.80 5.00 0.70
CA ASN A 174 18.67 5.14 -0.45
C ASN A 174 19.95 4.32 -0.24
N ALA A 175 19.92 3.08 -0.73
CA ALA A 175 21.02 2.14 -0.64
C ALA A 175 22.31 2.69 -1.26
N LYS A 176 22.20 3.52 -2.31
CA LYS A 176 23.37 4.12 -2.96
C LYS A 176 24.06 5.14 -2.07
N ALA A 177 23.31 6.09 -1.51
CA ALA A 177 23.88 7.06 -0.58
C ALA A 177 24.47 6.38 0.68
N PHE A 178 23.83 5.29 1.15
CA PHE A 178 24.36 4.48 2.25
C PHE A 178 25.68 3.81 1.87
N ALA A 179 25.74 3.16 0.71
CA ALA A 179 26.96 2.53 0.19
C ALA A 179 28.11 3.53 -0.03
N ASP A 180 27.80 4.72 -0.54
CA ASP A 180 28.77 5.82 -0.71
C ASP A 180 29.32 6.29 0.65
N SER A 181 28.49 6.26 1.70
CA SER A 181 28.90 6.59 3.07
C SER A 181 29.75 5.48 3.69
N LEU A 182 29.34 4.23 3.51
CA LEU A 182 30.05 3.04 3.99
C LEU A 182 31.45 2.93 3.36
N SER A 183 31.57 3.23 2.06
CA SER A 183 32.83 3.16 1.31
C SER A 183 33.89 4.17 1.76
N LYS A 184 33.52 5.16 2.59
CA LYS A 184 34.47 6.14 3.16
C LYS A 184 35.11 5.63 4.45
N LEU A 185 34.61 4.54 5.04
CA LEU A 185 35.11 4.01 6.30
C LEU A 185 36.37 3.16 6.09
N GLU A 186 37.36 3.35 6.96
CA GLU A 186 38.59 2.56 6.93
C GLU A 186 38.31 1.05 7.00
N GLY A 187 38.93 0.31 6.06
CA GLY A 187 38.78 -1.13 5.95
C GLY A 187 37.62 -1.59 5.06
N ILE A 188 36.77 -0.69 4.57
CA ILE A 188 35.79 -0.99 3.53
C ILE A 188 36.47 -0.81 2.17
N GLN A 189 36.61 -1.90 1.40
CA GLN A 189 37.28 -1.87 0.10
C GLN A 189 36.30 -1.66 -1.05
N HIS A 190 35.12 -2.26 -0.96
CA HIS A 190 34.09 -2.17 -2.00
C HIS A 190 32.71 -2.49 -1.45
N VAL A 191 31.67 -1.87 -2.03
CA VAL A 191 30.27 -2.14 -1.72
C VAL A 191 29.52 -2.44 -3.02
N TRP A 192 28.97 -3.65 -3.14
CA TRP A 192 28.11 -4.06 -4.24
C TRP A 192 26.65 -4.06 -3.81
N TYR A 193 25.80 -3.70 -4.76
CA TYR A 193 24.37 -3.95 -4.70
C TYR A 193 24.13 -5.38 -5.18
N VAL A 194 23.26 -6.10 -4.47
CA VAL A 194 22.78 -7.38 -4.96
C VAL A 194 21.54 -7.08 -5.80
N PRO A 195 21.62 -7.08 -7.14
CA PRO A 195 20.47 -6.75 -7.96
C PRO A 195 19.37 -7.79 -7.73
N ALA A 196 18.15 -7.29 -7.74
CA ALA A 196 16.98 -8.13 -7.87
C ALA A 196 16.98 -8.78 -9.26
N ALA A 197 16.77 -10.10 -9.34
CA ALA A 197 16.55 -10.78 -10.62
C ALA A 197 15.05 -10.76 -10.97
N GLY A 198 14.74 -10.48 -12.23
CA GLY A 198 13.39 -10.40 -12.77
C GLY A 198 12.76 -9.00 -12.76
N ASP A 199 11.55 -8.87 -13.30
CA ASP A 199 10.84 -7.59 -13.43
C ASP A 199 9.40 -7.60 -12.88
N GLY A 200 8.83 -8.77 -12.58
CA GLY A 200 7.68 -9.02 -11.70
C GLY A 200 6.51 -8.04 -11.75
N ASN A 201 5.78 -7.94 -10.63
CA ASN A 201 4.83 -6.85 -10.40
C ASN A 201 5.57 -5.59 -9.99
N TYR A 202 5.07 -4.43 -10.39
CA TYR A 202 5.57 -3.17 -9.83
C TYR A 202 4.51 -2.08 -9.83
N ILE A 203 4.80 -1.04 -9.06
CA ILE A 203 4.05 0.21 -9.03
C ILE A 203 5.02 1.33 -9.35
N HIS A 204 4.69 2.15 -10.34
CA HIS A 204 5.50 3.31 -10.70
C HIS A 204 4.71 4.59 -10.45
N TYR A 205 5.41 5.60 -9.94
CA TYR A 205 4.87 6.90 -9.60
C TYR A 205 5.62 8.00 -10.36
N GLY A 206 4.85 8.90 -10.97
CA GLY A 206 5.33 10.17 -11.50
C GLY A 206 4.46 11.32 -11.02
N CYS A 207 4.98 12.54 -11.11
CA CYS A 207 4.23 13.75 -10.80
C CYS A 207 4.61 14.85 -11.76
N ASP A 208 3.61 15.51 -12.35
CA ASP A 208 3.80 16.72 -13.15
C ASP A 208 2.74 17.75 -12.77
N ASN A 209 3.18 18.96 -12.47
CA ASN A 209 2.31 20.09 -12.08
C ASN A 209 1.30 19.73 -10.96
N GLY A 210 1.72 18.91 -9.99
CA GLY A 210 0.90 18.48 -8.85
C GLY A 210 -0.11 17.37 -9.16
N VAL A 211 -0.17 16.92 -10.42
CA VAL A 211 -0.94 15.76 -10.86
C VAL A 211 -0.06 14.53 -10.79
N ALA A 212 -0.49 13.54 -9.99
CA ALA A 212 0.22 12.28 -9.85
C ALA A 212 -0.24 11.26 -10.91
N TYR A 213 0.71 10.48 -11.40
CA TYR A 213 0.51 9.38 -12.34
C TYR A 213 0.95 8.09 -11.66
N LEU A 214 0.08 7.10 -11.64
CA LEU A 214 0.36 5.78 -11.08
C LEU A 214 0.21 4.72 -12.16
N LEU A 215 1.22 3.88 -12.31
CA LEU A 215 1.19 2.69 -13.15
C LEU A 215 1.28 1.46 -12.26
N PHE A 216 0.24 0.63 -12.29
CA PHE A 216 0.27 -0.69 -11.68
C PHE A 216 0.52 -1.73 -12.76
N ARG A 217 1.50 -2.62 -12.53
CA ARG A 217 1.80 -3.75 -13.40
C ARG A 217 1.58 -5.07 -12.67
N LEU A 218 0.78 -5.94 -13.29
CA LEU A 218 0.72 -7.37 -12.96
C LEU A 218 1.51 -8.14 -14.03
N GLY A 219 2.67 -8.70 -13.67
CA GLY A 219 3.52 -9.50 -14.58
C GLY A 219 3.39 -11.00 -14.33
N TRP A 220 3.43 -11.83 -15.37
CA TRP A 220 3.42 -13.30 -15.25
C TRP A 220 4.21 -13.99 -16.38
N ALA A 221 4.26 -15.34 -16.32
CA ALA A 221 5.07 -16.22 -17.16
C ALA A 221 6.58 -16.12 -16.86
N ASP A 222 7.44 -15.80 -17.83
CA ASP A 222 8.91 -15.87 -17.66
C ASP A 222 9.51 -14.67 -16.90
N CYS A 223 9.15 -14.51 -15.63
CA CYS A 223 9.58 -13.36 -14.85
C CYS A 223 11.06 -13.29 -14.44
N PRO A 224 11.87 -14.39 -14.34
CA PRO A 224 13.29 -14.29 -14.02
C PRO A 224 14.13 -13.49 -15.03
N LEU A 225 13.76 -13.55 -16.32
CA LEU A 225 14.41 -12.81 -17.41
C LEU A 225 13.59 -11.61 -17.89
N GLY A 226 12.34 -11.51 -17.46
CA GLY A 226 11.41 -10.46 -17.84
C GLY A 226 10.05 -11.06 -18.18
N CYS A 227 9.03 -10.79 -17.35
CA CYS A 227 7.69 -11.35 -17.48
C CYS A 227 7.22 -11.13 -18.92
N THR A 228 7.00 -12.23 -19.64
CA THR A 228 6.62 -12.19 -21.05
C THR A 228 5.17 -11.77 -21.25
N ALA A 229 4.36 -11.80 -20.19
CA ALA A 229 2.99 -11.31 -20.20
C ALA A 229 2.74 -10.33 -19.06
N GLU A 230 1.92 -9.33 -19.31
CA GLU A 230 1.61 -8.30 -18.31
C GLU A 230 0.24 -7.65 -18.52
N LYS A 231 -0.28 -7.07 -17.45
CA LYS A 231 -1.46 -6.20 -17.45
C LYS A 231 -1.12 -4.91 -16.71
N LEU A 232 -1.46 -3.79 -17.33
CA LEU A 232 -1.11 -2.45 -16.89
C LEU A 232 -2.38 -1.63 -16.62
N TRP A 233 -2.40 -0.91 -15.50
CA TRP A 233 -3.44 0.07 -15.16
C TRP A 233 -2.79 1.44 -14.96
N TYR A 234 -3.28 2.43 -15.71
CA TYR A 234 -2.77 3.80 -15.67
C TYR A 234 -3.79 4.69 -14.98
N TYR A 235 -3.42 5.21 -13.80
CA TYR A 235 -4.23 6.14 -13.05
C TYR A 235 -3.60 7.53 -13.06
N ARG A 236 -4.47 8.53 -12.99
CA ARG A 236 -4.12 9.93 -12.73
C ARG A 236 -4.89 10.44 -11.54
N VAL A 237 -4.19 11.10 -10.62
CA VAL A 237 -4.76 11.69 -9.39
C VAL A 237 -4.44 13.19 -9.39
N ASP A 238 -5.48 14.02 -9.41
CA ASP A 238 -5.29 15.47 -9.39
C ASP A 238 -5.09 16.04 -7.97
N THR A 239 -4.90 17.35 -7.88
CA THR A 239 -4.70 18.06 -6.61
C THR A 239 -5.93 18.05 -5.69
N GLN A 240 -7.11 17.70 -6.20
CA GLN A 240 -8.37 17.60 -5.47
C GLN A 240 -8.76 16.14 -5.14
N CYS A 241 -7.83 15.20 -5.31
CA CYS A 241 -8.04 13.77 -5.06
C CYS A 241 -9.09 13.13 -5.98
N ARG A 242 -9.32 13.70 -7.17
CA ARG A 242 -10.11 13.02 -8.21
C ARG A 242 -9.21 12.06 -8.94
N VAL A 243 -9.69 10.84 -9.12
CA VAL A 243 -8.97 9.77 -9.79
C VAL A 243 -9.60 9.52 -11.15
N THR A 244 -8.74 9.40 -12.17
CA THR A 244 -9.11 8.93 -13.51
C THR A 244 -8.35 7.64 -13.77
N LEU A 245 -9.03 6.61 -14.30
CA LEU A 245 -8.36 5.47 -14.93
C LEU A 245 -8.23 5.79 -16.42
N ASP A 246 -7.02 6.18 -16.83
CA ASP A 246 -6.77 6.65 -18.19
C ASP A 246 -6.79 5.48 -19.19
N SER A 247 -6.21 4.32 -18.82
CA SER A 247 -6.27 3.11 -19.64
C SER A 247 -5.95 1.83 -18.87
N VAL A 248 -6.41 0.70 -19.41
CA VAL A 248 -6.01 -0.66 -19.03
C VAL A 248 -5.46 -1.36 -20.26
N LYS A 249 -4.24 -1.90 -20.18
CA LYS A 249 -3.59 -2.60 -21.29
C LYS A 249 -3.25 -4.03 -20.87
N THR A 250 -3.45 -4.99 -21.75
CA THR A 250 -3.05 -6.39 -21.54
C THR A 250 -2.16 -6.82 -22.69
N PHE A 251 -0.97 -7.31 -22.36
CA PHE A 251 -0.01 -7.85 -23.30
C PHE A 251 0.08 -9.36 -23.06
N PRO A 252 -0.70 -10.16 -23.80
CA PRO A 252 -0.74 -11.60 -23.60
C PRO A 252 0.51 -12.27 -24.19
N ALA A 253 1.02 -13.28 -23.49
CA ALA A 253 1.98 -14.25 -24.00
C ALA A 253 1.59 -15.65 -23.46
N PRO A 254 2.24 -16.73 -23.89
CA PRO A 254 1.96 -18.07 -23.37
C PRO A 254 2.05 -18.09 -21.84
N GLY A 255 1.00 -18.56 -21.19
CA GLY A 255 0.89 -18.56 -19.73
C GLY A 255 -0.56 -18.41 -19.27
N THR A 256 -0.82 -18.77 -18.03
CA THR A 256 -2.13 -18.58 -17.41
C THR A 256 -2.19 -17.23 -16.71
N TYR A 257 -3.27 -16.49 -16.94
CA TYR A 257 -3.52 -15.24 -16.21
C TYR A 257 -3.53 -15.54 -14.69
N PRO A 258 -2.81 -14.78 -13.85
CA PRO A 258 -2.72 -15.07 -12.43
C PRO A 258 -4.10 -15.09 -11.76
N VAL A 259 -4.35 -16.14 -10.98
CA VAL A 259 -5.55 -16.20 -10.14
C VAL A 259 -5.46 -15.10 -9.08
N PRO A 260 -6.54 -14.33 -8.81
CA PRO A 260 -6.56 -13.36 -7.73
C PRO A 260 -6.12 -13.97 -6.38
N SER A 261 -5.11 -13.35 -5.77
CA SER A 261 -4.57 -13.71 -4.47
C SER A 261 -5.49 -13.31 -3.31
N ASN A 262 -6.34 -12.29 -3.50
CA ASN A 262 -7.29 -11.76 -2.52
C ASN A 262 -6.62 -11.54 -1.15
N CYS A 263 -5.87 -10.46 -0.97
CA CYS A 263 -4.94 -10.30 0.16
C CYS A 263 -5.57 -10.08 1.53
N GLY A 264 -6.76 -10.62 1.79
CA GLY A 264 -7.42 -10.53 3.07
C GLY A 264 -7.71 -9.08 3.48
N ILE A 265 -7.69 -8.15 2.51
CA ILE A 265 -8.22 -6.80 2.69
C ILE A 265 -9.75 -6.92 2.66
N THR A 266 -10.29 -7.71 3.58
CA THR A 266 -11.70 -7.66 3.96
C THR A 266 -11.81 -6.35 4.68
N GLY A 267 -12.23 -5.31 3.98
CA GLY A 267 -12.32 -3.98 4.56
C GLY A 267 -13.15 -4.05 5.84
N PHE A 268 -12.50 -3.91 6.99
CA PHE A 268 -13.07 -3.05 8.01
C PHE A 268 -12.86 -1.62 7.53
N ARG A 269 -13.67 -1.23 6.55
CA ARG A 269 -14.44 -0.03 6.80
C ARG A 269 -15.56 -0.48 7.74
N ASP A 270 -15.65 0.13 8.91
CA ASP A 270 -16.96 0.66 9.29
C ASP A 270 -17.32 1.53 8.09
N PRO A 271 -18.23 1.06 7.19
CA PRO A 271 -18.48 1.75 5.94
C PRO A 271 -18.61 3.21 6.27
N GLN A 272 -17.98 4.07 5.47
CA GLN A 272 -18.32 5.49 5.43
C GLN A 272 -19.76 5.66 5.91
N GLN A 273 -19.93 6.39 7.01
CA GLN A 273 -21.14 6.56 7.81
C GLN A 273 -22.33 7.09 6.98
N ASP A 274 -22.74 6.38 5.94
CA ASP A 274 -23.88 6.71 5.08
C ASP A 274 -25.18 6.54 5.87
N ILE A 275 -25.14 5.70 6.91
CA ILE A 275 -26.16 5.60 7.93
C ILE A 275 -25.65 6.37 9.14
N ALA A 276 -25.93 7.67 9.22
CA ALA A 276 -25.69 8.41 10.46
C ALA A 276 -26.71 7.92 11.49
N VAL A 277 -26.23 7.12 12.44
CA VAL A 277 -27.04 6.54 13.51
C VAL A 277 -26.45 6.93 14.85
N SER A 278 -27.32 7.24 15.80
CA SER A 278 -27.00 7.41 17.21
C SER A 278 -27.84 6.48 18.06
N VAL A 279 -27.20 5.89 19.07
CA VAL A 279 -27.79 4.87 19.95
C VAL A 279 -27.55 5.30 21.38
N TYR A 280 -28.60 5.73 22.08
CA TYR A 280 -28.47 6.32 23.42
C TYR A 280 -29.70 6.08 24.32
N PRO A 281 -29.52 5.98 25.66
CA PRO A 281 -28.25 5.93 26.34
C PRO A 281 -27.53 4.61 26.06
N ASN A 282 -26.20 4.66 26.05
CA ASN A 282 -25.34 3.49 25.96
C ASN A 282 -24.10 3.79 26.81
N PRO A 283 -23.97 3.19 28.01
CA PRO A 283 -24.72 2.03 28.53
C PRO A 283 -26.21 2.31 28.84
N THR A 284 -27.02 1.26 28.94
CA THR A 284 -28.45 1.32 29.27
C THR A 284 -28.82 0.30 30.36
N THR A 285 -29.94 0.50 31.05
CA THR A 285 -30.56 -0.47 31.97
C THR A 285 -31.80 -1.14 31.38
N GLY A 286 -32.15 -0.85 30.12
CA GLY A 286 -33.30 -1.48 29.46
C GLY A 286 -33.76 -0.78 28.19
N GLY A 287 -33.97 0.54 28.22
CA GLY A 287 -34.43 1.30 27.05
C GLY A 287 -33.27 1.93 26.26
N VAL A 288 -33.27 1.78 24.93
CA VAL A 288 -32.31 2.44 24.02
C VAL A 288 -33.06 3.15 22.89
N LEU A 289 -32.78 4.43 22.68
CA LEU A 289 -33.24 5.18 21.52
C LEU A 289 -32.26 4.99 20.36
N LEU A 290 -32.76 4.39 19.28
CA LEU A 290 -32.12 4.29 17.99
C LEU A 290 -32.59 5.47 17.14
N GLN A 291 -31.67 6.35 16.73
CA GLN A 291 -31.98 7.49 15.88
C GLN A 291 -31.13 7.46 14.61
N THR A 292 -31.77 7.52 13.45
CA THR A 292 -31.13 7.57 12.13
C THR A 292 -31.34 8.94 11.49
N SER A 293 -30.35 9.49 10.80
CA SER A 293 -30.48 10.74 10.05
C SER A 293 -31.14 10.53 8.67
N GLY A 294 -31.97 11.49 8.25
CA GLY A 294 -32.57 11.52 6.91
C GLY A 294 -33.90 10.77 6.81
N ASN A 295 -34.50 10.78 5.61
CA ASN A 295 -35.82 10.21 5.32
C ASN A 295 -35.74 8.75 4.80
N LYS A 296 -34.65 8.04 5.08
CA LYS A 296 -34.45 6.65 4.65
C LYS A 296 -34.88 5.71 5.75
N SER A 297 -35.45 4.58 5.35
CA SER A 297 -35.80 3.51 6.26
C SER A 297 -34.74 2.41 6.23
N TYR A 298 -34.40 1.89 7.41
CA TYR A 298 -33.37 0.87 7.61
C TYR A 298 -33.94 -0.32 8.36
N ASP A 299 -33.59 -1.52 7.91
CA ASP A 299 -33.84 -2.75 8.67
C ASP A 299 -32.78 -2.89 9.75
N TYR A 300 -33.19 -3.23 10.97
CA TYR A 300 -32.25 -3.45 12.07
C TYR A 300 -32.40 -4.86 12.66
N LYS A 301 -31.30 -5.38 13.21
CA LYS A 301 -31.23 -6.63 13.98
C LYS A 301 -30.35 -6.44 15.21
N LEU A 302 -30.83 -6.85 16.38
CA LEU A 302 -30.02 -6.94 17.60
C LEU A 302 -29.53 -8.37 17.77
N LEU A 303 -28.23 -8.52 17.97
CA LEU A 303 -27.54 -9.80 18.08
C LEU A 303 -26.91 -9.93 19.46
N ASP A 304 -26.93 -11.13 20.03
CA ASP A 304 -26.13 -11.45 21.22
C ASP A 304 -24.67 -11.81 20.88
N GLN A 305 -23.88 -12.16 21.89
CA GLN A 305 -22.47 -12.52 21.76
C GLN A 305 -22.23 -13.79 20.93
N GLN A 306 -23.25 -14.64 20.77
CA GLN A 306 -23.21 -15.84 19.95
C GLN A 306 -23.74 -15.59 18.52
N GLY A 307 -24.12 -14.34 18.19
CA GLY A 307 -24.68 -13.97 16.89
C GLY A 307 -26.14 -14.38 16.71
N ARG A 308 -26.86 -14.75 17.78
CA ARG A 308 -28.29 -15.05 17.70
C ARG A 308 -29.07 -13.74 17.61
N VAL A 309 -30.03 -13.69 16.68
CA VAL A 309 -30.91 -12.53 16.51
C VAL A 309 -31.96 -12.53 17.61
N LEU A 310 -31.95 -11.52 18.47
CA LEU A 310 -32.90 -11.34 19.57
C LEU A 310 -34.07 -10.46 19.18
N LEU A 311 -33.78 -9.36 18.47
CA LEU A 311 -34.76 -8.38 18.01
C LEU A 311 -34.50 -8.04 16.55
N LYS A 312 -35.56 -7.77 15.78
CA LYS A 312 -35.45 -7.21 14.44
C LYS A 312 -36.62 -6.28 14.18
N GLY A 313 -36.40 -5.27 13.35
CA GLY A 313 -37.44 -4.32 12.99
C GLY A 313 -36.97 -3.39 11.89
N ARG A 314 -37.69 -2.30 11.71
CA ARG A 314 -37.39 -1.26 10.73
C ARG A 314 -37.49 0.11 11.40
N VAL A 315 -36.53 0.99 11.15
CA VAL A 315 -36.49 2.37 11.68
C VAL A 315 -36.57 3.37 10.55
N ASN A 316 -37.30 4.47 10.76
CA ASN A 316 -37.32 5.65 9.90
C ASN A 316 -37.29 6.88 10.81
N GLY A 317 -36.09 7.41 11.05
CA GLY A 317 -35.88 8.54 11.95
C GLY A 317 -35.58 8.13 13.40
N LYS A 318 -36.55 7.59 14.13
CA LYS A 318 -36.39 7.19 15.54
C LYS A 318 -37.14 5.90 15.87
N GLU A 319 -36.57 5.07 16.72
CA GLU A 319 -37.17 3.84 17.24
C GLU A 319 -36.66 3.58 18.67
N THR A 320 -37.52 3.14 19.59
CA THR A 320 -37.10 2.76 20.95
C THR A 320 -37.02 1.26 21.08
N LEU A 321 -35.83 0.74 21.36
CA LEU A 321 -35.57 -0.68 21.63
C LEU A 321 -35.74 -0.94 23.13
N ARG A 322 -36.61 -1.88 23.49
CA ARG A 322 -36.82 -2.35 24.88
C ARG A 322 -36.04 -3.63 25.10
N LEU A 323 -35.08 -3.58 26.01
CA LEU A 323 -34.13 -4.63 26.30
C LEU A 323 -34.28 -5.22 27.72
N ASP A 324 -35.31 -4.79 28.45
CA ASP A 324 -35.54 -5.16 29.86
C ASP A 324 -35.70 -6.68 30.08
N ALA A 325 -36.06 -7.42 29.02
CA ALA A 325 -36.24 -8.87 29.04
C ALA A 325 -34.96 -9.66 28.72
N TYR A 326 -33.85 -8.99 28.37
CA TYR A 326 -32.60 -9.66 28.00
C TYR A 326 -31.57 -9.62 29.12
N ALA A 327 -30.64 -10.56 29.10
CA ALA A 327 -29.58 -10.65 30.11
C ALA A 327 -28.63 -9.44 30.01
N LYS A 328 -28.05 -9.03 31.14
CA LYS A 328 -27.00 -8.00 31.17
C LYS A 328 -25.80 -8.45 30.33
N GLY A 329 -25.24 -7.56 29.52
CA GLY A 329 -24.16 -7.93 28.61
C GLY A 329 -23.96 -7.00 27.41
N ILE A 330 -23.17 -7.49 26.46
CA ILE A 330 -22.85 -6.79 25.21
C ILE A 330 -23.73 -7.31 24.08
N TYR A 331 -24.30 -6.39 23.34
CA TYR A 331 -25.12 -6.66 22.15
C TYR A 331 -24.57 -5.92 20.94
N LEU A 332 -24.81 -6.48 19.75
CA LEU A 332 -24.46 -5.87 18.48
C LEU A 332 -25.75 -5.52 17.72
N LEU A 333 -26.01 -4.23 17.55
CA LEU A 333 -27.10 -3.72 16.72
C LEU A 333 -26.60 -3.52 15.29
N ARG A 334 -27.15 -4.26 14.33
CA ARG A 334 -26.83 -4.13 12.91
C ARG A 334 -27.97 -3.47 12.15
N LEU A 335 -27.68 -2.41 11.41
CA LEU A 335 -28.60 -1.74 10.48
C LEU A 335 -28.24 -2.10 9.04
N SER A 336 -29.22 -2.16 8.16
CA SER A 336 -29.03 -2.29 6.71
C SER A 336 -30.09 -1.54 5.91
N ASP A 337 -29.70 -0.95 4.78
CA ASP A 337 -30.63 -0.39 3.79
C ASP A 337 -31.08 -1.43 2.75
N ALA A 338 -32.00 -1.04 1.88
CA ALA A 338 -32.50 -1.92 0.80
C ALA A 338 -31.43 -2.30 -0.24
N GLY A 339 -30.33 -1.54 -0.32
CA GLY A 339 -29.19 -1.82 -1.20
C GLY A 339 -28.15 -2.74 -0.56
N GLY A 340 -28.38 -3.22 0.66
CA GLY A 340 -27.47 -4.11 1.38
C GLY A 340 -26.31 -3.39 2.08
N LYS A 341 -26.25 -2.05 2.05
CA LYS A 341 -25.29 -1.30 2.87
C LYS A 341 -25.72 -1.42 4.34
N GLY A 342 -24.78 -1.56 5.27
CA GLY A 342 -25.12 -1.68 6.68
C GLY A 342 -24.10 -1.10 7.65
N ARG A 343 -24.53 -0.83 8.88
CA ARG A 343 -23.71 -0.29 9.99
C ARG A 343 -23.94 -1.11 11.25
N SER A 344 -22.95 -1.20 12.13
CA SER A 344 -23.11 -1.91 13.41
C SER A 344 -22.77 -1.01 14.59
N GLU A 345 -23.55 -1.09 15.67
CA GLU A 345 -23.37 -0.35 16.91
C GLU A 345 -23.34 -1.32 18.09
N LYS A 346 -22.41 -1.11 19.02
CA LYS A 346 -22.30 -1.92 20.23
C LYS A 346 -23.21 -1.32 21.30
N ILE A 347 -24.06 -2.12 21.94
CA ILE A 347 -24.88 -1.71 23.08
C ILE A 347 -24.42 -2.46 24.33
N LEU A 348 -24.25 -1.74 25.44
CA LEU A 348 -23.96 -2.30 26.76
C LEU A 348 -25.21 -2.20 27.66
N LEU A 349 -25.78 -3.36 28.02
CA LEU A 349 -26.93 -3.48 28.94
C LEU A 349 -26.44 -3.86 30.35
N GLN A 350 -26.85 -3.09 31.36
CA GLN A 350 -26.33 -3.14 32.73
C GLN A 350 -27.25 -3.72 33.78
#